data_AF-A0A4S8HS96-F1
#
_entry.id   AF-A0A4S8HS96-F1
#
_cell.length_a   1.000
_cell.length_b   1.000
_cell.length_c   1.000
_cell.angle_alpha   90.00
_cell.angle_beta   90.00
_cell.angle_gamma   90.00
#
_symmetry.space_group_name_H-M   'P 1'
#
loop_
_entity.id
_entity.type
_entity.pdbx_description
1 polymer ?
#
loop_
_entity_poly.entity_id
_entity_poly.type
_entity_poly.pdbx_seq_one_letter_code
_entity_poly.pdbx_strand_id
1 'polypeptide(L)'
;MGGNSKLFAFIFRTIKTSANDPKSKNFLPVLLSGIQSGGAPLLPLKEDNWTIGKLGGSNGLTIANMISDQYYQINGTPAIPYPKDPDPSLDLKDSKGVNKVIINGLENVYITDFTNYNYDAPGAAVTADIKMQFNYWTKNPAGLQPGQKISKLSLSAPFILTQNLCLSQNPDDATCIDPAAPPVQIVGEGTFSADITQLNFTASIKITVAPNRSGLNLAITKLTLVTTGDQAPQFANVDARLSNDSIFRDIISTLITNFMSAPDASEAVFGQMQDSLNGPDNINALTNTLNAQVGTFLDARLGAVTGPLPGDAGQQATNKVDLYLFDRIRYSLNNPASNWYVKTLLENYKNPSLNPFRPQNLTIGSFPLMAGINLSNVTLSNIVITGFPNAKVPAERMLLTPPTLQMTLVLGALNTTTATADFYASYPGGELRFGITVAINSVSLSSVITPGGDDAGTLVVTFNSIDFQVPAVDNMKITLSDQSDLGPVVQRVLNTSAVQQKIVAAIKSQFNNHLTDISNEVTRLTRAMLTQQLGGN
;
A
#
# COMPACT_ATOMS: atom_id res chain seq x y z
N MET A 1 3.34 -9.31 -25.97
CA MET A 1 3.17 -9.68 -24.56
C MET A 1 3.02 -8.37 -23.79
N GLY A 2 1.83 -8.07 -23.26
CA GLY A 2 1.61 -6.85 -22.48
C GLY A 2 2.40 -6.91 -21.17
N GLY A 3 2.98 -5.78 -20.75
CA GLY A 3 3.64 -5.70 -19.45
C GLY A 3 2.65 -5.95 -18.31
N ASN A 4 3.16 -6.25 -17.11
CA ASN A 4 2.32 -6.27 -15.92
C ASN A 4 2.02 -4.83 -15.48
N SER A 5 0.77 -4.58 -15.09
CA SER A 5 0.43 -3.38 -14.33
C SER A 5 1.22 -3.37 -13.01
N LYS A 6 1.36 -2.18 -12.41
CA LYS A 6 1.96 -1.96 -11.09
C LYS A 6 0.99 -1.20 -10.17
N LEU A 7 -0.32 -1.36 -10.39
CA LEU A 7 -1.35 -0.59 -9.69
C LEU A 7 -1.32 -0.84 -8.19
N PHE A 8 -1.20 -2.09 -7.74
CA PHE A 8 -1.04 -2.39 -6.31
C PHE A 8 0.22 -1.74 -5.74
N ALA A 9 1.34 -1.79 -6.45
CA ALA A 9 2.59 -1.18 -6.00
C ALA A 9 2.46 0.36 -5.85
N PHE A 10 1.81 1.02 -6.81
CA PHE A 10 1.47 2.44 -6.74
C PHE A 10 0.59 2.76 -5.53
N ILE A 11 -0.46 1.97 -5.30
CA ILE A 11 -1.37 2.13 -4.14
C ILE A 11 -0.60 1.95 -2.84
N PHE A 12 0.23 0.90 -2.72
CA PHE A 12 1.03 0.65 -1.53
C PHE A 12 1.96 1.82 -1.20
N ARG A 13 2.75 2.27 -2.20
CA ARG A 13 3.70 3.39 -2.02
C ARG A 13 3.00 4.70 -1.66
N THR A 14 1.81 4.91 -2.23
CA THR A 14 0.94 6.03 -1.89
C THR A 14 0.48 5.97 -0.43
N ILE A 15 0.11 4.77 0.08
CA ILE A 15 -0.35 4.58 1.46
C ILE A 15 0.80 4.65 2.46
N LYS A 16 2.00 4.20 2.09
CA LYS A 16 3.19 4.19 2.95
C LYS A 16 3.40 5.52 3.69
N THR A 17 3.24 6.65 3.00
CA THR A 17 3.37 7.99 3.60
C THR A 17 2.39 8.21 4.74
N SER A 18 1.14 7.81 4.55
CA SER A 18 0.08 7.90 5.57
C SER A 18 0.28 6.87 6.70
N ALA A 19 0.77 5.67 6.38
CA ALA A 19 1.09 4.66 7.40
C ALA A 19 2.23 5.10 8.33
N ASN A 20 3.14 5.94 7.82
CA ASN A 20 4.25 6.52 8.57
C ASN A 20 3.95 7.92 9.16
N ASP A 21 2.75 8.47 8.98
CA ASP A 21 2.37 9.79 9.51
C ASP A 21 1.57 9.65 10.82
N PRO A 22 2.11 10.08 11.98
CA PRO A 22 1.43 9.98 13.26
C PRO A 22 0.12 10.78 13.36
N LYS A 23 -0.14 11.70 12.41
CA LYS A 23 -1.40 12.43 12.30
C LYS A 23 -2.46 11.69 11.48
N SER A 24 -2.07 10.65 10.74
CA SER A 24 -2.96 9.95 9.85
C SER A 24 -3.80 8.90 10.59
N LYS A 25 -5.03 8.67 10.11
CA LYS A 25 -5.89 7.58 10.60
C LYS A 25 -5.35 6.19 10.25
N ASN A 26 -4.41 6.10 9.29
CA ASN A 26 -3.78 4.83 8.93
C ASN A 26 -2.42 4.63 9.61
N PHE A 27 -2.09 5.43 10.63
CA PHE A 27 -0.80 5.37 11.31
C PHE A 27 -0.54 3.95 11.84
N LEU A 28 0.52 3.32 11.32
CA LEU A 28 0.74 1.88 11.46
C LEU A 28 0.85 1.42 12.93
N PRO A 29 1.56 2.12 13.84
CA PRO A 29 1.61 1.72 15.24
C PRO A 29 0.25 1.65 15.94
N VAL A 30 -0.68 2.54 15.58
CA VAL A 30 -2.03 2.51 16.14
C VAL A 30 -2.81 1.32 15.57
N LEU A 31 -2.66 1.02 14.28
CA LEU A 31 -3.29 -0.16 13.67
C LEU A 31 -2.76 -1.47 14.26
N LEU A 32 -1.44 -1.58 14.48
CA LEU A 32 -0.81 -2.79 15.02
C LEU A 32 -1.16 -3.03 16.50
N SER A 33 -1.26 -1.97 17.31
CA SER A 33 -1.64 -2.12 18.72
C SER A 33 -3.07 -2.63 18.93
N GLY A 34 -3.93 -2.52 17.91
CA GLY A 34 -5.30 -3.05 17.91
C GLY A 34 -5.44 -4.49 17.42
N ILE A 35 -4.37 -5.19 17.04
CA ILE A 35 -4.45 -6.57 16.54
C ILE A 35 -4.85 -7.52 17.67
N GLN A 36 -5.75 -8.45 17.35
CA GLN A 36 -6.22 -9.48 18.27
C GLN A 36 -6.08 -10.88 17.66
N SER A 37 -5.87 -11.87 18.53
CA SER A 37 -5.94 -13.30 18.22
C SER A 37 -6.88 -13.97 19.21
N GLY A 38 -7.89 -14.71 18.72
CA GLY A 38 -8.88 -15.37 19.57
C GLY A 38 -9.68 -14.42 20.50
N GLY A 39 -9.78 -13.13 20.16
CA GLY A 39 -10.44 -12.11 20.98
C GLY A 39 -9.54 -11.48 22.06
N ALA A 40 -8.30 -11.91 22.20
CA ALA A 40 -7.31 -11.29 23.08
C ALA A 40 -6.32 -10.43 22.28
N PRO A 41 -5.74 -9.35 22.86
CA PRO A 41 -4.68 -8.59 22.21
C PRO A 41 -3.48 -9.46 21.84
N LEU A 42 -2.97 -9.31 20.62
CA LEU A 42 -1.76 -10.00 20.16
C LEU A 42 -0.49 -9.39 20.76
N LEU A 43 -0.51 -8.09 21.02
CA LEU A 43 0.62 -7.34 21.58
C LEU A 43 0.35 -6.95 23.05
N PRO A 44 1.37 -6.98 23.93
CA PRO A 44 2.73 -7.45 23.67
C PRO A 44 2.78 -8.96 23.39
N LEU A 45 3.77 -9.40 22.60
CA LEU A 45 3.93 -10.82 22.30
C LEU A 45 4.34 -11.56 23.57
N LYS A 46 3.70 -12.70 23.83
CA LYS A 46 3.96 -13.53 25.02
C LYS A 46 4.22 -14.96 24.60
N GLU A 47 5.35 -15.50 25.05
CA GLU A 47 5.78 -16.87 24.76
C GLU A 47 6.05 -17.62 26.07
N ASP A 48 5.79 -18.93 26.08
CA ASP A 48 5.96 -19.75 27.27
C ASP A 48 7.42 -19.99 27.62
N ASN A 49 8.25 -20.19 26.60
CA ASN A 49 9.67 -20.44 26.75
C ASN A 49 10.41 -20.09 25.46
N TRP A 50 11.65 -19.62 25.59
CA TRP A 50 12.65 -19.64 24.52
C TRP A 50 13.90 -20.37 25.00
N THR A 51 14.36 -21.34 24.22
CA THR A 51 15.65 -22.01 24.47
C THR A 51 16.75 -21.29 23.71
N ILE A 52 17.62 -20.59 24.44
CA ILE A 52 18.76 -19.87 23.85
C ILE A 52 19.90 -20.85 23.54
N GLY A 53 20.04 -21.89 24.37
CA GLY A 53 21.02 -22.95 24.17
C GLY A 53 22.23 -22.81 25.08
N LYS A 54 23.37 -23.36 24.65
CA LYS A 54 24.62 -23.38 25.42
C LYS A 54 25.45 -22.13 25.17
N LEU A 55 26.13 -21.68 26.22
CA LEU A 55 27.00 -20.52 26.22
C LEU A 55 28.41 -21.01 25.94
N GLY A 56 28.81 -21.00 24.66
CA GLY A 56 30.16 -21.41 24.26
C GLY A 56 31.22 -20.31 24.45
N GLY A 57 32.46 -20.66 24.13
CA GLY A 57 33.58 -19.71 24.07
C GLY A 57 34.09 -19.23 25.43
N SER A 58 34.90 -18.16 25.42
CA SER A 58 35.57 -17.66 26.63
C SER A 58 34.60 -17.19 27.71
N ASN A 59 33.47 -16.60 27.32
CA ASN A 59 32.46 -16.11 28.26
C ASN A 59 31.72 -17.27 28.94
N GLY A 60 31.36 -18.29 28.17
CA GLY A 60 30.77 -19.53 28.67
C GLY A 60 31.65 -20.21 29.71
N LEU A 61 32.92 -20.42 29.35
CA LEU A 61 33.91 -21.04 30.23
C LEU A 61 34.18 -20.20 31.49
N THR A 62 34.19 -18.86 31.37
CA THR A 62 34.34 -17.97 32.53
C THR A 62 33.17 -18.15 33.50
N ILE A 63 31.93 -18.18 33.00
CA ILE A 63 30.74 -18.42 33.84
C ILE A 63 30.81 -19.82 34.48
N ALA A 64 31.16 -20.85 33.70
CA ALA A 64 31.26 -22.21 34.19
C ALA A 64 32.29 -22.36 35.32
N ASN A 65 33.49 -21.80 35.13
CA ASN A 65 34.56 -21.82 36.13
C ASN A 65 34.15 -21.09 37.40
N MET A 66 33.52 -19.92 37.28
CA MET A 66 33.05 -19.18 38.45
C MET A 66 31.97 -19.93 39.23
N ILE A 67 31.06 -20.63 38.55
CA ILE A 67 30.08 -21.51 39.21
C ILE A 67 30.79 -22.67 39.91
N SER A 68 31.84 -23.22 39.30
CA SER A 68 32.65 -24.31 39.85
C SER A 68 33.42 -23.90 41.10
N ASP A 69 34.11 -22.76 41.05
CA ASP A 69 34.82 -22.17 42.18
C ASP A 69 33.86 -21.92 43.35
N GLN A 70 32.66 -21.43 43.04
CA GLN A 70 31.64 -21.18 44.05
C GLN A 70 31.10 -22.47 44.67
N TYR A 71 30.92 -23.51 43.88
CA TYR A 71 30.53 -24.82 44.37
C TYR A 71 31.54 -25.34 45.40
N TYR A 72 32.84 -25.18 45.12
CA TYR A 72 33.90 -25.57 46.04
C TYR A 72 33.84 -24.77 47.35
N GLN A 73 33.66 -23.45 47.27
CA GLN A 73 33.55 -22.60 48.46
C GLN A 73 32.38 -22.98 49.38
N ILE A 74 31.25 -23.44 48.81
CA ILE A 74 30.04 -23.79 49.59
C ILE A 74 30.12 -25.22 50.13
N ASN A 75 30.56 -26.17 49.29
CA ASN A 75 30.46 -27.61 49.60
C ASN A 75 31.77 -28.23 50.10
N GLY A 76 32.88 -27.49 50.06
CA GLY A 76 34.21 -27.96 50.47
C GLY A 76 34.79 -29.07 49.59
N THR A 77 34.12 -29.41 48.48
CA THR A 77 34.56 -30.46 47.54
C THR A 77 34.87 -29.80 46.19
N PRO A 78 36.10 -29.94 45.66
CA PRO A 78 36.44 -29.39 44.36
C PRO A 78 35.55 -29.95 43.26
N ALA A 79 35.17 -29.07 42.33
CA ALA A 79 34.45 -29.42 41.14
C ALA A 79 35.04 -28.64 39.97
N ILE A 80 34.85 -29.15 38.76
CA ILE A 80 35.21 -28.50 37.49
C ILE A 80 33.99 -28.51 36.54
N PRO A 81 33.93 -27.62 35.55
CA PRO A 81 32.96 -27.72 34.46
C PRO A 81 33.01 -29.11 33.83
N TYR A 82 31.84 -29.72 33.60
CA TYR A 82 31.79 -31.10 33.12
C TYR A 82 32.50 -31.23 31.76
N PRO A 83 33.58 -32.02 31.60
CA PRO A 83 34.40 -31.98 30.38
C PRO A 83 33.68 -32.33 29.08
N LYS A 84 32.59 -33.12 29.15
CA LYS A 84 31.75 -33.46 27.99
C LYS A 84 30.69 -32.39 27.68
N ASP A 85 30.40 -31.53 28.64
CA ASP A 85 29.42 -30.45 28.53
C ASP A 85 29.79 -29.26 29.45
N PRO A 86 30.90 -28.57 29.14
CA PRO A 86 31.45 -27.57 30.06
C PRO A 86 30.66 -26.28 30.04
N ASP A 87 29.94 -26.01 28.95
CA ASP A 87 29.25 -24.77 28.69
C ASP A 87 27.92 -24.69 29.46
N PRO A 88 27.63 -23.57 30.16
CA PRO A 88 26.33 -23.37 30.78
C PRO A 88 25.23 -23.30 29.72
N SER A 89 23.98 -23.58 30.07
CA SER A 89 22.83 -23.31 29.20
C SER A 89 21.91 -22.26 29.80
N LEU A 90 21.32 -21.44 28.93
CA LEU A 90 20.33 -20.44 29.30
C LEU A 90 19.02 -20.72 28.57
N ASP A 91 17.94 -20.82 29.34
CA ASP A 91 16.57 -20.82 28.84
C ASP A 91 15.85 -19.58 29.37
N LEU A 92 15.10 -18.89 28.51
CA LEU A 92 14.16 -17.86 28.93
C LEU A 92 12.81 -18.52 29.18
N LYS A 93 12.59 -18.99 30.40
CA LYS A 93 11.36 -19.65 30.82
C LYS A 93 11.16 -19.54 32.33
N ASP A 94 9.92 -19.66 32.76
CA ASP A 94 9.58 -19.84 34.17
C ASP A 94 9.53 -21.32 34.50
N SER A 95 10.21 -21.76 35.56
CA SER A 95 10.14 -23.16 36.02
C SER A 95 8.73 -23.56 36.45
N LYS A 96 7.89 -22.58 36.81
CA LYS A 96 6.48 -22.78 37.18
C LYS A 96 5.51 -22.57 36.02
N GLY A 97 5.97 -22.10 34.87
CA GLY A 97 5.15 -21.80 33.69
C GLY A 97 4.15 -20.63 33.86
N VAL A 98 4.29 -19.83 34.92
CA VAL A 98 3.37 -18.71 35.23
C VAL A 98 3.79 -17.46 34.47
N ASN A 99 5.07 -17.08 34.60
CA ASN A 99 5.64 -15.94 33.93
C ASN A 99 6.04 -16.31 32.49
N LYS A 100 5.89 -15.35 31.59
CA LYS A 100 6.12 -15.52 30.15
C LYS A 100 7.34 -14.73 29.70
N VAL A 101 7.89 -15.11 28.56
CA VAL A 101 8.77 -14.25 27.77
C VAL A 101 7.88 -13.19 27.11
N ILE A 102 8.19 -11.91 27.32
CA ILE A 102 7.37 -10.79 26.86
C ILE A 102 8.20 -9.89 25.95
N ILE A 103 7.71 -9.66 24.72
CA ILE A 103 8.24 -8.65 23.81
C ILE A 103 7.27 -7.48 23.75
N ASN A 104 7.71 -6.32 24.22
CA ASN A 104 6.94 -5.07 24.14
C ASN A 104 7.42 -4.22 22.96
N GLY A 105 6.58 -3.31 22.46
CA GLY A 105 6.96 -2.32 21.45
C GLY A 105 7.04 -2.84 20.02
N LEU A 106 6.46 -4.01 19.73
CA LEU A 106 6.31 -4.54 18.37
C LEU A 106 5.34 -3.71 17.52
N GLU A 107 4.50 -2.88 18.13
CA GLU A 107 3.69 -1.90 17.42
C GLU A 107 4.51 -0.71 16.92
N ASN A 108 5.71 -0.46 17.47
CA ASN A 108 6.57 0.67 17.12
C ASN A 108 7.26 0.46 15.77
N VAL A 109 6.48 0.44 14.69
CA VAL A 109 6.93 0.11 13.33
C VAL A 109 6.98 1.36 12.46
N TYR A 110 7.96 1.37 11.56
CA TYR A 110 8.08 2.33 10.47
C TYR A 110 8.39 1.60 9.16
N ILE A 111 7.70 1.96 8.07
CA ILE A 111 7.93 1.37 6.74
C ILE A 111 9.03 2.12 6.01
N THR A 112 10.13 1.44 5.68
CA THR A 112 11.25 2.05 4.97
C THR A 112 11.16 1.88 3.46
N ASP A 113 10.69 0.73 2.96
CA ASP A 113 10.69 0.46 1.51
C ASP A 113 9.67 -0.61 1.08
N PHE A 114 9.40 -0.67 -0.24
CA PHE A 114 8.57 -1.68 -0.90
C PHE A 114 9.26 -2.20 -2.17
N THR A 115 9.70 -3.45 -2.12
CA THR A 115 10.56 -4.07 -3.13
C THR A 115 10.04 -5.43 -3.59
N ASN A 116 10.70 -6.02 -4.59
CA ASN A 116 10.44 -7.38 -5.06
C ASN A 116 8.98 -7.66 -5.47
N TYR A 117 8.29 -6.64 -6.01
CA TYR A 117 6.93 -6.76 -6.55
C TYR A 117 6.92 -7.63 -7.81
N ASN A 118 6.39 -8.85 -7.67
CA ASN A 118 6.35 -9.85 -8.74
C ASN A 118 4.95 -10.45 -8.84
N TYR A 119 4.58 -10.90 -10.06
CA TYR A 119 3.33 -11.62 -10.29
C TYR A 119 3.62 -13.08 -10.65
N ASP A 120 3.16 -13.99 -9.81
CA ASP A 120 3.14 -15.44 -10.01
C ASP A 120 1.85 -15.82 -10.75
N ALA A 121 1.97 -16.03 -12.06
CA ALA A 121 0.82 -16.36 -12.91
C ALA A 121 0.18 -17.73 -12.57
N PRO A 122 0.95 -18.83 -12.37
CA PRO A 122 0.39 -20.09 -11.87
C PRO A 122 -0.38 -19.96 -10.56
N GLY A 123 0.15 -19.20 -9.61
CA GLY A 123 -0.49 -18.95 -8.32
C GLY A 123 -1.59 -17.88 -8.34
N ALA A 124 -1.79 -17.20 -9.48
CA ALA A 124 -2.63 -16.00 -9.62
C ALA A 124 -2.40 -14.99 -8.49
N ALA A 125 -1.14 -14.82 -8.09
CA ALA A 125 -0.76 -14.12 -6.88
C ALA A 125 0.30 -13.05 -7.16
N VAL A 126 0.24 -11.96 -6.41
CA VAL A 126 1.35 -11.01 -6.31
C VAL A 126 2.15 -11.34 -5.06
N THR A 127 3.47 -11.33 -5.17
CA THR A 127 4.39 -11.35 -4.03
C THR A 127 5.17 -10.06 -3.96
N ALA A 128 5.45 -9.56 -2.76
CA ALA A 128 6.28 -8.39 -2.56
C ALA A 128 6.91 -8.41 -1.16
N ASP A 129 7.91 -7.55 -0.96
CA ASP A 129 8.59 -7.38 0.31
C ASP A 129 8.42 -5.95 0.83
N ILE A 130 7.98 -5.83 2.07
CA ILE A 130 7.90 -4.56 2.80
C ILE A 130 9.06 -4.51 3.79
N LYS A 131 9.99 -3.57 3.59
CA LYS A 131 11.08 -3.33 4.54
C LYS A 131 10.60 -2.40 5.63
N MET A 132 10.88 -2.75 6.87
CA MET A 132 10.38 -2.08 8.06
C MET A 132 11.41 -2.04 9.18
N GLN A 133 11.12 -1.22 10.18
CA GLN A 133 11.96 -1.04 11.37
C GLN A 133 11.08 -1.04 12.61
N PHE A 134 11.39 -1.91 13.57
CA PHE A 134 10.89 -1.77 14.92
C PHE A 134 11.69 -0.71 15.68
N ASN A 135 11.05 -0.11 16.69
CA ASN A 135 11.61 0.89 17.60
C ASN A 135 12.00 2.24 16.96
N TYR A 136 11.45 2.57 15.78
CA TYR A 136 11.79 3.80 15.06
C TYR A 136 11.38 5.06 15.82
N TRP A 137 10.16 5.09 16.38
CA TRP A 137 9.59 6.29 17.00
C TRP A 137 10.22 6.62 18.36
N THR A 138 10.87 5.64 18.99
CA THR A 138 11.67 5.88 20.20
C THR A 138 12.90 6.73 19.90
N LYS A 139 13.52 6.51 18.73
CA LYS A 139 14.66 7.33 18.25
C LYS A 139 14.21 8.65 17.64
N ASN A 140 12.95 8.73 17.18
CA ASN A 140 12.39 9.89 16.49
C ASN A 140 11.13 10.44 17.19
N PRO A 141 11.18 10.75 18.50
CA PRO A 141 9.98 11.12 19.26
C PRO A 141 9.37 12.45 18.80
N ALA A 142 10.18 13.35 18.22
CA ALA A 142 9.73 14.63 17.69
C ALA A 142 8.74 14.50 16.52
N GLY A 143 8.68 13.33 15.87
CA GLY A 143 7.71 13.07 14.82
C GLY A 143 6.29 12.76 15.35
N LEU A 144 6.17 12.35 16.61
CA LEU A 144 4.88 11.97 17.21
C LEU A 144 4.02 13.18 17.58
N GLN A 145 2.71 12.97 17.68
CA GLN A 145 1.81 14.00 18.20
C GLN A 145 2.04 14.24 19.69
N PRO A 146 1.80 15.46 20.22
CA PRO A 146 1.88 15.73 21.64
C PRO A 146 1.02 14.76 22.46
N GLY A 147 1.64 14.06 23.42
CA GLY A 147 0.96 13.09 24.29
C GLY A 147 0.76 11.70 23.68
N GLN A 148 1.09 11.49 22.41
CA GLN A 148 1.06 10.17 21.76
C GLN A 148 2.20 9.31 22.31
N LYS A 149 1.85 8.21 22.98
CA LYS A 149 2.82 7.26 23.55
C LYS A 149 2.92 6.04 22.65
N ILE A 150 4.15 5.63 22.36
CA ILE A 150 4.48 4.38 21.68
C ILE A 150 5.47 3.64 22.57
N SER A 151 5.26 2.34 22.78
CA SER A 151 6.14 1.56 23.64
C SER A 151 7.50 1.38 22.97
N LYS A 152 8.55 1.39 23.79
CA LYS A 152 9.89 1.03 23.36
C LYS A 152 9.95 -0.48 23.09
N LEU A 153 10.73 -0.87 22.08
CA LEU A 153 11.02 -2.28 21.85
C LEU A 153 11.87 -2.82 23.01
N SER A 154 11.36 -3.80 23.74
CA SER A 154 12.05 -4.41 24.87
C SER A 154 11.68 -5.87 25.05
N LEU A 155 12.59 -6.63 25.68
CA LEU A 155 12.41 -8.01 26.07
C LEU A 155 12.39 -8.09 27.60
N SER A 156 11.41 -8.78 28.17
CA SER A 156 11.39 -9.13 29.59
C SER A 156 11.03 -10.60 29.74
N ALA A 157 11.82 -11.35 30.49
CA ALA A 157 11.62 -12.78 30.62
C ALA A 157 12.14 -13.30 31.97
N PRO A 158 11.51 -14.33 32.54
CA PRO A 158 12.19 -15.22 33.48
C PRO A 158 13.30 -15.99 32.75
N PHE A 159 14.35 -16.37 33.47
CA PHE A 159 15.41 -17.22 32.94
C PHE A 159 15.78 -18.36 33.89
N ILE A 160 16.28 -19.44 33.32
CA ILE A 160 16.92 -20.56 34.01
C ILE A 160 18.32 -20.76 33.42
N LEU A 161 19.33 -20.56 34.24
CA LEU A 161 20.73 -20.86 33.95
C LEU A 161 21.06 -22.24 34.53
N THR A 162 21.56 -23.14 33.69
CA THR A 162 21.98 -24.48 34.12
C THR A 162 23.46 -24.68 33.85
N GLN A 163 24.20 -25.18 34.83
CA GLN A 163 25.60 -25.57 34.68
C GLN A 163 25.77 -27.02 35.15
N ASN A 164 26.47 -27.82 34.35
CA ASN A 164 26.87 -29.16 34.73
C ASN A 164 28.31 -29.15 35.24
N LEU A 165 28.53 -29.65 36.44
CA LEU A 165 29.83 -29.82 37.06
C LEU A 165 30.15 -31.30 37.23
N CYS A 166 31.42 -31.64 37.40
CA CYS A 166 31.81 -32.92 37.99
C CYS A 166 32.83 -32.72 39.11
N LEU A 167 32.83 -33.66 40.07
CA LEU A 167 33.75 -33.60 41.19
C LEU A 167 35.19 -33.88 40.72
N SER A 168 36.14 -33.14 41.27
CA SER A 168 37.57 -33.26 41.00
C SER A 168 38.37 -33.44 42.30
N GLN A 169 39.62 -33.92 42.20
CA GLN A 169 40.49 -34.02 43.38
C GLN A 169 41.04 -32.65 43.76
N ASN A 170 41.35 -31.82 42.76
CA ASN A 170 41.80 -30.44 42.91
C ASN A 170 40.98 -29.48 42.02
N PRO A 171 40.89 -28.18 42.38
CA PRO A 171 40.17 -27.18 41.59
C PRO A 171 40.69 -27.03 40.14
N ASP A 172 41.98 -27.29 39.90
CA ASP A 172 42.63 -27.10 38.60
C ASP A 172 42.70 -28.38 37.74
N ASP A 173 42.03 -29.46 38.16
CA ASP A 173 42.07 -30.72 37.42
C ASP A 173 41.36 -30.59 36.05
N ALA A 174 41.86 -31.30 35.03
CA ALA A 174 41.20 -31.34 33.72
C ALA A 174 40.17 -32.49 33.59
N THR A 175 40.05 -33.34 34.60
CA THR A 175 39.26 -34.58 34.55
C THR A 175 38.48 -34.83 35.83
N CYS A 176 37.28 -35.42 35.69
CA CYS A 176 36.45 -35.82 36.83
C CYS A 176 37.08 -36.98 37.62
N ILE A 177 36.81 -37.06 38.94
CA ILE A 177 37.14 -38.22 39.79
C ILE A 177 36.56 -39.51 39.21
N ASP A 178 35.28 -39.47 38.81
CA ASP A 178 34.60 -40.55 38.10
C ASP A 178 33.98 -40.00 36.80
N PRO A 179 34.60 -40.26 35.63
CA PRO A 179 34.09 -39.83 34.33
C PRO A 179 32.75 -40.47 33.92
N ALA A 180 32.31 -41.53 34.61
CA ALA A 180 31.03 -42.22 34.37
C ALA A 180 29.92 -41.75 35.32
N ALA A 181 30.23 -40.98 36.37
CA ALA A 181 29.23 -40.43 37.27
C ALA A 181 28.34 -39.39 36.56
N PRO A 182 27.05 -39.28 36.96
CA PRO A 182 26.19 -38.22 36.47
C PRO A 182 26.72 -36.85 36.93
N PRO A 183 26.60 -35.80 36.10
CA PRO A 183 27.05 -34.47 36.46
C PRO A 183 26.25 -33.92 37.66
N VAL A 184 26.91 -33.12 38.49
CA VAL A 184 26.25 -32.29 39.50
C VAL A 184 25.66 -31.09 38.78
N GLN A 185 24.33 -30.99 38.76
CA GLN A 185 23.62 -29.92 38.09
C GLN A 185 23.39 -28.74 39.04
N ILE A 186 23.86 -27.56 38.64
CA ILE A 186 23.62 -26.29 39.32
C ILE A 186 22.60 -25.50 38.51
N VAL A 187 21.50 -25.09 39.15
CA VAL A 187 20.42 -24.34 38.50
C VAL A 187 20.22 -23.00 39.20
N GLY A 188 20.25 -21.92 38.42
CA GLY A 188 19.95 -20.57 38.86
C GLY A 188 18.72 -20.03 38.15
N GLU A 189 17.75 -19.51 38.89
CA GLU A 189 16.54 -18.90 38.35
C GLU A 189 16.54 -17.39 38.57
N GLY A 190 16.02 -16.63 37.61
CA GLY A 190 16.02 -15.18 37.69
C GLY A 190 15.10 -14.49 36.71
N THR A 191 15.21 -13.17 36.65
CA THR A 191 14.50 -12.31 35.70
C THR A 191 15.49 -11.50 34.89
N PHE A 192 15.17 -11.33 33.61
CA PHE A 192 15.89 -10.54 32.63
C PHE A 192 14.97 -9.47 32.06
N SER A 193 15.48 -8.27 31.90
CA SER A 193 14.87 -7.23 31.06
C SER A 193 15.94 -6.47 30.30
N ALA A 194 15.67 -6.17 29.04
CA ALA A 194 16.53 -5.33 28.23
C ALA A 194 15.72 -4.53 27.23
N ASP A 195 16.18 -3.34 26.97
CA ASP A 195 15.77 -2.58 25.83
C ASP A 195 16.45 -3.11 24.58
N ILE A 196 15.73 -3.19 23.47
CA ILE A 196 16.32 -3.52 22.17
C ILE A 196 16.53 -2.20 21.44
N THR A 197 17.65 -2.06 20.73
CA THR A 197 17.86 -0.92 19.84
C THR A 197 16.92 -1.01 18.62
N GLN A 198 17.27 -0.42 17.49
CA GLN A 198 16.42 -0.51 16.31
C GLN A 198 16.60 -1.89 15.67
N LEU A 199 15.50 -2.55 15.32
CA LEU A 199 15.52 -3.85 14.67
C LEU A 199 14.92 -3.73 13.27
N ASN A 200 15.74 -3.91 12.25
CA ASN A 200 15.29 -3.91 10.86
C ASN A 200 14.70 -5.28 10.51
N PHE A 201 13.63 -5.30 9.71
CA PHE A 201 13.03 -6.55 9.24
C PHE A 201 12.34 -6.38 7.89
N THR A 202 12.09 -7.50 7.23
CA THR A 202 11.32 -7.58 5.98
C THR A 202 10.09 -8.44 6.20
N ALA A 203 8.91 -7.90 5.89
CA ALA A 203 7.69 -8.69 5.78
C ALA A 203 7.46 -9.07 4.32
N SER A 204 7.55 -10.35 4.02
CA SER A 204 7.15 -10.90 2.73
C SER A 204 5.65 -11.10 2.71
N ILE A 205 5.00 -10.58 1.67
CA ILE A 205 3.55 -10.64 1.51
C ILE A 205 3.16 -11.42 0.26
N LYS A 206 2.01 -12.08 0.34
CA LYS A 206 1.31 -12.70 -0.79
C LYS A 206 -0.08 -12.12 -0.89
N ILE A 207 -0.47 -11.75 -2.10
CA ILE A 207 -1.73 -11.10 -2.41
C ILE A 207 -2.46 -11.91 -3.45
N THR A 208 -3.72 -12.24 -3.18
CA THR A 208 -4.59 -12.96 -4.12
C THR A 208 -5.95 -12.29 -4.18
N VAL A 209 -6.71 -12.56 -5.24
CA VAL A 209 -8.11 -12.15 -5.34
C VAL A 209 -8.96 -13.23 -4.68
N ALA A 210 -9.82 -12.84 -3.74
CA ALA A 210 -10.72 -13.77 -3.06
C ALA A 210 -11.71 -14.41 -4.06
N PRO A 211 -12.25 -15.61 -3.76
CA PRO A 211 -13.27 -16.26 -4.59
C PRO A 211 -14.44 -15.32 -4.92
N ASN A 212 -15.01 -15.45 -6.12
CA ASN A 212 -16.06 -14.57 -6.64
C ASN A 212 -15.69 -13.07 -6.67
N ARG A 213 -14.40 -12.74 -6.51
CA ARG A 213 -13.89 -11.36 -6.54
C ARG A 213 -14.53 -10.51 -5.44
N SER A 214 -14.74 -11.09 -4.26
CA SER A 214 -15.29 -10.41 -3.09
C SER A 214 -14.30 -9.46 -2.41
N GLY A 215 -13.01 -9.59 -2.70
CA GLY A 215 -11.96 -8.86 -2.00
C GLY A 215 -10.56 -9.19 -2.49
N LEU A 216 -9.57 -8.57 -1.84
CA LEU A 216 -8.18 -9.02 -1.86
C LEU A 216 -7.89 -9.77 -0.55
N ASN A 217 -7.14 -10.86 -0.66
CA ASN A 217 -6.53 -11.52 0.47
C ASN A 217 -5.05 -11.13 0.49
N LEU A 218 -4.64 -10.33 1.48
CA LEU A 218 -3.27 -10.00 1.84
C LEU A 218 -2.81 -10.88 2.99
N ALA A 219 -1.80 -11.71 2.76
CA ALA A 219 -1.18 -12.53 3.81
C ALA A 219 0.29 -12.15 3.99
N ILE A 220 0.74 -12.08 5.25
CA ILE A 220 2.17 -12.12 5.55
C ILE A 220 2.59 -13.59 5.46
N THR A 221 3.56 -13.91 4.62
CA THR A 221 4.06 -15.28 4.49
C THR A 221 5.29 -15.52 5.36
N LYS A 222 6.07 -14.46 5.62
CA LYS A 222 7.27 -14.53 6.44
C LYS A 222 7.68 -13.16 6.96
N LEU A 223 8.17 -13.10 8.19
CA LEU A 223 8.91 -12.00 8.77
C LEU A 223 10.39 -12.40 8.88
N THR A 224 11.29 -11.65 8.25
CA THR A 224 12.73 -11.91 8.30
C THR A 224 13.42 -10.77 9.03
N LEU A 225 13.94 -11.05 10.22
CA LEU A 225 14.68 -10.10 11.04
C LEU A 225 16.13 -10.00 10.56
N VAL A 226 16.71 -8.79 10.61
CA VAL A 226 18.15 -8.60 10.40
C VAL A 226 18.84 -8.81 11.74
N THR A 227 19.41 -10.00 11.96
CA THR A 227 19.97 -10.42 13.26
C THR A 227 21.49 -10.40 13.33
N THR A 228 22.18 -10.20 12.21
CA THR A 228 23.65 -10.26 12.09
C THR A 228 24.22 -9.05 11.32
N GLY A 229 25.53 -8.82 11.48
CA GLY A 229 26.27 -7.71 10.86
C GLY A 229 26.05 -6.34 11.52
N ASP A 230 26.57 -5.28 10.92
CA ASP A 230 26.57 -3.91 11.49
C ASP A 230 25.17 -3.30 11.70
N GLN A 231 24.14 -3.92 11.12
CA GLN A 231 22.74 -3.50 11.23
C GLN A 231 21.93 -4.38 12.20
N ALA A 232 22.58 -5.34 12.87
CA ALA A 232 21.96 -6.16 13.88
C ALA A 232 21.50 -5.29 15.07
N PRO A 233 20.33 -5.60 15.67
CA PRO A 233 19.94 -4.99 16.92
C PRO A 233 20.93 -5.32 18.04
N GLN A 234 20.94 -4.48 19.06
CA GLN A 234 21.72 -4.66 20.28
C GLN A 234 20.79 -4.53 21.48
N PHE A 235 21.16 -5.16 22.59
CA PHE A 235 20.54 -4.89 23.86
C PHE A 235 21.14 -3.64 24.51
N ALA A 236 20.29 -2.88 25.20
CA ALA A 236 20.63 -1.72 25.99
C ALA A 236 19.90 -1.79 27.33
N ASN A 237 20.40 -1.07 28.35
CA ASN A 237 19.81 -1.03 29.69
C ASN A 237 19.47 -2.43 30.24
N VAL A 238 20.41 -3.36 30.06
CA VAL A 238 20.23 -4.76 30.44
C VAL A 238 20.21 -4.86 31.96
N ASP A 239 19.19 -5.52 32.49
CA ASP A 239 19.02 -5.84 33.91
C ASP A 239 18.68 -7.33 34.04
N ALA A 240 19.62 -8.09 34.59
CA ALA A 240 19.45 -9.52 34.86
C ALA A 240 19.69 -9.77 36.34
N ARG A 241 18.77 -10.46 37.02
CA ARG A 241 18.84 -10.70 38.47
C ARG A 241 18.43 -12.12 38.81
N LEU A 242 19.21 -12.79 39.64
CA LEU A 242 18.79 -14.03 40.28
C LEU A 242 17.67 -13.78 41.30
N SER A 243 16.80 -14.78 41.47
CA SER A 243 15.63 -14.75 42.36
C SER A 243 15.98 -15.04 43.82
N ASN A 244 17.07 -15.76 44.08
CA ASN A 244 17.54 -16.07 45.43
C ASN A 244 18.51 -15.02 45.96
N ASP A 245 18.48 -14.80 47.28
CA ASP A 245 19.49 -13.98 47.94
C ASP A 245 20.78 -14.79 48.11
N SER A 246 21.87 -14.25 47.58
CA SER A 246 23.22 -14.77 47.67
C SER A 246 24.19 -13.60 47.72
N ILE A 247 25.27 -13.73 48.49
CA ILE A 247 26.34 -12.71 48.54
C ILE A 247 27.05 -12.52 47.19
N PHE A 248 26.84 -13.43 46.23
CA PHE A 248 27.41 -13.42 44.89
C PHE A 248 26.40 -13.00 43.82
N ARG A 249 25.19 -12.61 44.23
CA ARG A 249 24.09 -12.21 43.34
C ARG A 249 24.53 -11.12 42.38
N ASP A 250 25.25 -10.10 42.84
CA ASP A 250 25.67 -8.96 42.02
C ASP A 250 26.71 -9.36 40.95
N ILE A 251 27.64 -10.27 41.30
CA ILE A 251 28.64 -10.78 40.38
C ILE A 251 27.98 -11.63 39.29
N ILE A 252 27.10 -12.57 39.67
CA ILE A 252 26.39 -13.43 38.71
C ILE A 252 25.46 -12.59 37.82
N SER A 253 24.78 -11.60 38.41
CA SER A 253 23.93 -10.66 37.67
C SER A 253 24.74 -9.87 36.63
N THR A 254 25.94 -9.41 36.98
CA THR A 254 26.85 -8.71 36.05
C THR A 254 27.32 -9.63 34.92
N LEU A 255 27.61 -10.89 35.20
CA LEU A 255 28.03 -11.87 34.18
C LEU A 255 26.90 -12.23 33.23
N ILE A 256 25.68 -12.48 33.73
CA ILE A 256 24.50 -12.74 32.91
C ILE A 256 24.18 -11.51 32.05
N THR A 257 24.33 -10.31 32.62
CA THR A 257 24.18 -9.04 31.89
C THR A 257 25.19 -8.94 30.73
N ASN A 258 26.47 -9.20 31.00
CA ASN A 258 27.52 -9.20 29.98
C ASN A 258 27.28 -10.29 28.91
N PHE A 259 26.82 -11.47 29.33
CA PHE A 259 26.47 -12.56 28.45
C PHE A 259 25.31 -12.21 27.51
N MET A 260 24.21 -11.71 28.05
CA MET A 260 23.05 -11.31 27.24
C MET A 260 23.38 -10.16 26.29
N SER A 261 24.46 -9.42 26.57
CA SER A 261 24.99 -8.37 25.69
C SER A 261 25.99 -8.90 24.64
N ALA A 262 26.35 -10.18 24.66
CA ALA A 262 27.28 -10.77 23.71
C ALA A 262 26.63 -11.05 22.34
N PRO A 263 27.38 -10.99 21.22
CA PRO A 263 26.84 -11.19 19.88
C PRO A 263 26.10 -12.52 19.68
N ASP A 264 26.65 -13.63 20.15
CA ASP A 264 26.07 -14.97 19.97
C ASP A 264 24.73 -15.12 20.72
N ALA A 265 24.66 -14.58 21.95
CA ALA A 265 23.44 -14.55 22.74
C ALA A 265 22.36 -13.70 22.05
N SER A 266 22.77 -12.55 21.53
CA SER A 266 21.93 -11.67 20.74
C SER A 266 21.37 -12.37 19.51
N GLU A 267 22.22 -13.03 18.71
CA GLU A 267 21.79 -13.79 17.53
C GLU A 267 20.76 -14.87 17.89
N ALA A 268 21.01 -15.66 18.94
CA ALA A 268 20.10 -16.71 19.38
C ALA A 268 18.74 -16.15 19.86
N VAL A 269 18.74 -15.07 20.66
CA VAL A 269 17.51 -14.44 21.14
C VAL A 269 16.70 -13.84 19.97
N PHE A 270 17.34 -13.17 19.02
CA PHE A 270 16.64 -12.61 17.87
C PHE A 270 16.19 -13.69 16.87
N GLY A 271 16.88 -14.83 16.81
CA GLY A 271 16.39 -16.04 16.12
C GLY A 271 15.08 -16.53 16.71
N GLN A 272 15.01 -16.70 18.04
CA GLN A 272 13.79 -17.11 18.75
C GLN A 272 12.65 -16.10 18.60
N MET A 273 12.98 -14.80 18.62
CA MET A 273 12.02 -13.74 18.32
C MET A 273 11.45 -13.86 16.90
N GLN A 274 12.30 -14.11 15.90
CA GLN A 274 11.85 -14.33 14.53
C GLN A 274 10.92 -15.55 14.44
N ASP A 275 11.30 -16.66 15.07
CA ASP A 275 10.52 -17.90 15.01
C ASP A 275 9.15 -17.71 15.68
N SER A 276 9.11 -17.02 16.82
CA SER A 276 7.88 -16.66 17.51
C SER A 276 6.98 -15.79 16.62
N LEU A 277 7.54 -14.74 16.01
CA LEU A 277 6.80 -13.86 15.09
C LEU A 277 6.27 -14.60 13.85
N ASN A 278 6.96 -15.65 13.40
CA ASN A 278 6.53 -16.51 12.29
C ASN A 278 5.64 -17.69 12.74
N GLY A 279 5.33 -17.79 14.03
CA GLY A 279 4.40 -18.79 14.56
C GLY A 279 3.04 -18.72 13.83
N PRO A 280 2.41 -19.86 13.51
CA PRO A 280 1.17 -19.89 12.71
C PRO A 280 0.06 -18.99 13.26
N ASP A 281 -0.15 -18.97 14.58
CA ASP A 281 -1.18 -18.15 15.20
C ASP A 281 -0.91 -16.64 15.05
N ASN A 282 0.36 -16.24 15.18
CA ASN A 282 0.79 -14.85 15.04
C ASN A 282 0.65 -14.37 13.58
N ILE A 283 1.13 -15.17 12.63
CA ILE A 283 0.99 -14.89 11.19
C ILE A 283 -0.48 -14.86 10.76
N ASN A 284 -1.31 -15.77 11.27
CA ASN A 284 -2.74 -15.81 10.96
C ASN A 284 -3.47 -14.59 11.53
N ALA A 285 -3.18 -14.18 12.78
CA ALA A 285 -3.77 -12.99 13.38
C ALA A 285 -3.41 -11.70 12.62
N LEU A 286 -2.13 -11.56 12.23
CA LEU A 286 -1.66 -10.47 11.38
C LEU A 286 -2.35 -10.47 10.02
N THR A 287 -2.41 -11.62 9.35
CA THR A 287 -3.06 -11.80 8.05
C THR A 287 -4.55 -11.47 8.10
N ASN A 288 -5.27 -11.94 9.13
CA ASN A 288 -6.69 -11.64 9.29
C ASN A 288 -6.95 -10.15 9.49
N THR A 289 -6.11 -9.49 10.29
CA THR A 289 -6.22 -8.04 10.49
C THR A 289 -5.92 -7.30 9.20
N LEU A 290 -4.87 -7.65 8.48
CA LEU A 290 -4.54 -7.03 7.19
C LEU A 290 -5.68 -7.20 6.17
N ASN A 291 -6.27 -8.39 6.07
CA ASN A 291 -7.40 -8.64 5.18
C ASN A 291 -8.59 -7.72 5.49
N ALA A 292 -8.98 -7.62 6.76
CA ALA A 292 -10.09 -6.75 7.18
C ALA A 292 -9.78 -5.27 6.93
N GLN A 293 -8.54 -4.84 7.21
CA GLN A 293 -8.11 -3.46 7.00
C GLN A 293 -8.00 -3.10 5.53
N VAL A 294 -7.56 -4.00 4.65
CA VAL A 294 -7.49 -3.77 3.20
C VAL A 294 -8.89 -3.58 2.60
N GLY A 295 -9.87 -4.41 2.98
CA GLY A 295 -11.25 -4.23 2.53
C GLY A 295 -11.82 -2.88 2.96
N THR A 296 -11.72 -2.58 4.26
CA THR A 296 -12.16 -1.30 4.84
C THR A 296 -11.45 -0.11 4.19
N PHE A 297 -10.15 -0.23 3.93
CA PHE A 297 -9.35 0.78 3.28
C PHE A 297 -9.87 1.06 1.88
N LEU A 298 -10.04 0.03 1.05
CA LEU A 298 -10.52 0.19 -0.31
C LEU A 298 -11.95 0.76 -0.33
N ASP A 299 -12.84 0.32 0.56
CA ASP A 299 -14.22 0.80 0.63
C ASP A 299 -14.29 2.28 1.04
N ALA A 300 -13.46 2.71 1.99
CA ALA A 300 -13.42 4.11 2.41
C ALA A 300 -12.92 5.07 1.31
N ARG A 301 -12.09 4.60 0.36
CA ARG A 301 -11.50 5.44 -0.71
C ARG A 301 -12.25 5.37 -2.04
N LEU A 302 -12.59 4.16 -2.45
CA LEU A 302 -13.22 3.88 -3.74
C LEU A 302 -14.75 3.80 -3.60
N GLY A 303 -15.26 3.66 -2.39
CA GLY A 303 -16.66 3.36 -2.11
C GLY A 303 -16.87 1.85 -1.95
N ALA A 304 -17.87 1.49 -1.15
CA ALA A 304 -18.26 0.10 -0.97
C ALA A 304 -18.83 -0.47 -2.28
N VAL A 305 -18.51 -1.75 -2.54
CA VAL A 305 -19.05 -2.49 -3.69
C VAL A 305 -20.31 -3.23 -3.25
N THR A 306 -21.47 -2.80 -3.74
CA THR A 306 -22.77 -3.39 -3.38
C THR A 306 -23.35 -4.31 -4.46
N GLY A 307 -22.68 -4.43 -5.60
CA GLY A 307 -23.06 -5.26 -6.74
C GLY A 307 -21.87 -5.97 -7.38
N PRO A 308 -22.06 -6.68 -8.50
CA PRO A 308 -20.96 -7.37 -9.18
C PRO A 308 -19.94 -6.36 -9.72
N LEU A 309 -18.66 -6.69 -9.60
CA LEU A 309 -17.61 -5.97 -10.29
C LEU A 309 -17.72 -6.17 -11.81
N PRO A 310 -17.28 -5.18 -12.62
CA PRO A 310 -17.25 -5.30 -14.08
C PRO A 310 -16.49 -6.55 -14.54
N GLY A 311 -16.90 -7.15 -15.67
CA GLY A 311 -16.20 -8.29 -16.24
C GLY A 311 -14.83 -7.93 -16.85
N ASP A 312 -13.95 -8.92 -16.97
CA ASP A 312 -12.58 -8.77 -17.50
C ASP A 312 -12.52 -8.86 -19.04
N ALA A 313 -13.66 -8.82 -19.74
CA ALA A 313 -13.68 -8.92 -21.20
C ALA A 313 -12.87 -7.78 -21.84
N GLY A 314 -11.97 -8.14 -22.77
CA GLY A 314 -11.10 -7.18 -23.48
C GLY A 314 -9.90 -6.66 -22.68
N GLN A 315 -9.76 -7.02 -21.40
CA GLN A 315 -8.60 -6.64 -20.59
C GLN A 315 -7.33 -7.32 -21.12
N GLN A 316 -6.21 -6.60 -21.13
CA GLN A 316 -4.91 -7.16 -21.57
C GLN A 316 -3.91 -7.34 -20.43
N ALA A 317 -4.16 -6.75 -19.25
CA ALA A 317 -3.38 -7.07 -18.07
C ALA A 317 -3.62 -8.52 -17.63
N THR A 318 -2.54 -9.21 -17.25
CA THR A 318 -2.58 -10.61 -16.79
C THR A 318 -2.58 -10.72 -15.26
N ASN A 319 -2.11 -9.68 -14.56
CA ASN A 319 -2.10 -9.62 -13.10
C ASN A 319 -3.52 -9.50 -12.54
N LYS A 320 -4.01 -10.57 -11.92
CA LYS A 320 -5.36 -10.63 -11.35
C LYS A 320 -5.59 -9.66 -10.18
N VAL A 321 -4.57 -9.39 -9.38
CA VAL A 321 -4.66 -8.42 -8.28
C VAL A 321 -4.85 -7.00 -8.82
N ASP A 322 -4.06 -6.62 -9.82
CA ASP A 322 -4.18 -5.30 -10.44
C ASP A 322 -5.48 -5.15 -11.23
N LEU A 323 -5.95 -6.21 -11.90
CA LEU A 323 -7.27 -6.23 -12.53
C LEU A 323 -8.41 -6.04 -11.52
N TYR A 324 -8.36 -6.72 -10.37
CA TYR A 324 -9.35 -6.52 -9.31
C TYR A 324 -9.37 -5.06 -8.83
N LEU A 325 -8.20 -4.48 -8.56
CA LEU A 325 -8.09 -3.08 -8.14
C LEU A 325 -8.58 -2.13 -9.23
N PHE A 326 -8.26 -2.41 -10.48
CA PHE A 326 -8.74 -1.63 -11.61
C PHE A 326 -10.26 -1.69 -11.72
N ASP A 327 -10.87 -2.84 -11.46
CA ASP A 327 -12.31 -3.03 -11.54
C ASP A 327 -13.05 -2.34 -10.41
N ARG A 328 -12.44 -2.26 -9.23
CA ARG A 328 -12.89 -1.37 -8.15
C ARG A 328 -12.90 0.09 -8.63
N ILE A 329 -11.89 0.55 -9.35
CA ILE A 329 -11.87 1.91 -9.93
C ILE A 329 -12.97 2.08 -10.98
N ARG A 330 -13.11 1.13 -11.92
CA ARG A 330 -14.17 1.13 -12.95
C ARG A 330 -15.57 1.22 -12.33
N TYR A 331 -15.81 0.47 -11.25
CA TYR A 331 -17.04 0.52 -10.48
C TYR A 331 -17.25 1.90 -9.82
N SER A 332 -16.20 2.43 -9.18
CA SER A 332 -16.24 3.70 -8.45
C SER A 332 -16.56 4.89 -9.34
N LEU A 333 -16.00 4.93 -10.55
CA LEU A 333 -16.26 5.99 -11.54
C LEU A 333 -17.75 6.06 -11.96
N ASN A 334 -18.51 4.98 -11.76
CA ASN A 334 -19.93 4.88 -12.11
C ASN A 334 -20.87 4.85 -10.88
N ASN A 335 -20.35 4.95 -9.67
CA ASN A 335 -21.14 4.90 -8.44
C ASN A 335 -21.40 6.31 -7.89
N PRO A 336 -22.65 6.83 -7.86
CA PRO A 336 -22.97 8.16 -7.34
C PRO A 336 -22.58 8.41 -5.88
N ALA A 337 -22.38 7.36 -5.09
CA ALA A 337 -21.94 7.47 -3.70
C ALA A 337 -20.40 7.55 -3.56
N SER A 338 -19.64 7.33 -4.63
CA SER A 338 -18.18 7.41 -4.62
C SER A 338 -17.70 8.83 -4.87
N ASN A 339 -16.66 9.24 -4.15
CA ASN A 339 -15.92 10.48 -4.45
C ASN A 339 -15.27 10.45 -5.84
N TRP A 340 -15.10 9.25 -6.42
CA TRP A 340 -14.58 9.06 -7.77
C TRP A 340 -15.66 9.13 -8.84
N TYR A 341 -16.93 9.39 -8.51
CA TYR A 341 -17.99 9.42 -9.50
C TYR A 341 -17.70 10.42 -10.62
N VAL A 342 -17.68 9.96 -11.88
CA VAL A 342 -17.19 10.75 -13.02
C VAL A 342 -17.92 12.09 -13.17
N LYS A 343 -19.23 12.14 -12.90
CA LYS A 343 -20.00 13.38 -12.93
C LYS A 343 -19.42 14.41 -11.95
N THR A 344 -19.17 14.01 -10.71
CA THR A 344 -18.59 14.89 -9.68
C THR A 344 -17.17 15.31 -10.05
N LEU A 345 -16.38 14.44 -10.68
CA LEU A 345 -15.05 14.79 -11.16
C LEU A 345 -15.11 15.86 -12.26
N LEU A 346 -16.01 15.71 -13.21
CA LEU A 346 -16.20 16.65 -14.32
C LEU A 346 -16.82 17.99 -13.87
N GLU A 347 -17.63 18.01 -12.80
CA GLU A 347 -18.12 19.25 -12.17
C GLU A 347 -16.98 20.05 -11.53
N ASN A 348 -15.97 19.37 -11.00
CA ASN A 348 -14.80 20.00 -10.38
C ASN A 348 -13.66 20.31 -11.37
N TYR A 349 -13.81 19.91 -12.62
CA TYR A 349 -12.83 20.11 -13.68
C TYR A 349 -12.84 21.55 -14.19
N LYS A 350 -11.67 22.23 -14.15
CA LYS A 350 -11.62 23.68 -14.42
C LYS A 350 -10.79 24.09 -15.63
N ASN A 351 -9.88 23.25 -16.14
CA ASN A 351 -8.93 23.68 -17.17
C ASN A 351 -8.66 22.64 -18.27
N PRO A 352 -9.08 22.89 -19.54
CA PRO A 352 -10.02 23.93 -19.94
C PRO A 352 -11.41 23.68 -19.32
N SER A 353 -12.18 24.72 -18.99
CA SER A 353 -13.55 24.50 -18.47
C SER A 353 -14.33 23.56 -19.39
N LEU A 354 -14.90 22.48 -18.84
CA LEU A 354 -15.72 21.53 -19.60
C LEU A 354 -17.21 21.84 -19.50
N ASN A 355 -17.61 22.73 -18.59
CA ASN A 355 -19.02 23.10 -18.41
C ASN A 355 -19.17 24.58 -18.00
N PRO A 356 -19.29 25.51 -18.97
CA PRO A 356 -19.28 25.27 -20.41
C PRO A 356 -17.87 25.03 -20.99
N PHE A 357 -17.78 24.17 -22.00
CA PHE A 357 -16.61 24.08 -22.89
C PHE A 357 -16.73 25.10 -24.02
N ARG A 358 -15.64 25.83 -24.28
CA ARG A 358 -15.58 26.93 -25.25
C ARG A 358 -14.38 26.73 -26.19
N PRO A 359 -14.54 25.93 -27.26
CA PRO A 359 -13.48 25.77 -28.24
C PRO A 359 -13.26 27.06 -29.06
N GLN A 360 -12.16 27.11 -29.80
CA GLN A 360 -11.93 28.18 -30.77
C GLN A 360 -12.92 28.10 -31.93
N ASN A 361 -13.00 29.17 -32.73
CA ASN A 361 -13.84 29.21 -33.93
C ASN A 361 -13.52 28.03 -34.86
N LEU A 362 -14.56 27.37 -35.36
CA LEU A 362 -14.44 26.22 -36.26
C LEU A 362 -14.68 26.64 -37.70
N THR A 363 -13.72 26.36 -38.57
CA THR A 363 -13.90 26.49 -40.02
C THR A 363 -14.34 25.16 -40.60
N ILE A 364 -15.57 25.10 -41.12
CA ILE A 364 -16.17 23.87 -41.67
C ILE A 364 -16.12 23.81 -43.21
N GLY A 365 -15.67 24.89 -43.86
CA GLY A 365 -15.33 24.94 -45.29
C GLY A 365 -16.47 25.45 -46.15
N SER A 366 -16.68 24.84 -47.32
CA SER A 366 -17.72 25.24 -48.30
C SER A 366 -18.69 24.09 -48.57
N PHE A 367 -19.95 24.42 -48.88
CA PHE A 367 -21.01 23.44 -49.15
C PHE A 367 -22.02 23.94 -50.18
N PRO A 368 -22.63 23.05 -50.96
CA PRO A 368 -23.78 23.40 -51.80
C PRO A 368 -24.99 23.81 -50.95
N LEU A 369 -25.66 24.90 -51.33
CA LEU A 369 -26.91 25.34 -50.71
C LEU A 369 -28.13 24.88 -51.52
N MET A 370 -28.31 25.41 -52.72
CA MET A 370 -29.35 25.05 -53.68
C MET A 370 -29.08 25.68 -55.06
N ALA A 371 -29.60 25.10 -56.14
CA ALA A 371 -29.61 25.70 -57.47
C ALA A 371 -28.24 26.26 -57.95
N GLY A 372 -27.14 25.55 -57.66
CA GLY A 372 -25.78 25.96 -58.02
C GLY A 372 -25.15 27.02 -57.10
N ILE A 373 -25.86 27.51 -56.09
CA ILE A 373 -25.34 28.41 -55.06
C ILE A 373 -24.55 27.58 -54.03
N ASN A 374 -23.33 28.03 -53.74
CA ASN A 374 -22.49 27.48 -52.69
C ASN A 374 -22.37 28.45 -51.52
N LEU A 375 -22.42 27.90 -50.31
CA LEU A 375 -21.90 28.55 -49.12
C LEU A 375 -20.37 28.41 -49.12
N SER A 376 -19.67 29.51 -48.89
CA SER A 376 -18.23 29.56 -48.69
C SER A 376 -17.90 30.17 -47.33
N ASN A 377 -16.65 29.97 -46.87
CA ASN A 377 -16.15 30.50 -45.60
C ASN A 377 -17.05 30.17 -44.41
N VAL A 378 -17.61 28.95 -44.40
CA VAL A 378 -18.56 28.57 -43.36
C VAL A 378 -17.80 28.38 -42.06
N THR A 379 -18.18 29.17 -41.05
CA THR A 379 -17.56 29.20 -39.73
C THR A 379 -18.60 29.14 -38.63
N LEU A 380 -18.19 28.54 -37.51
CA LEU A 380 -18.92 28.55 -36.24
C LEU A 380 -18.07 29.30 -35.21
N SER A 381 -18.61 30.36 -34.62
CA SER A 381 -17.95 31.16 -33.59
C SER A 381 -18.77 31.19 -32.31
N ASN A 382 -18.20 31.74 -31.22
CA ASN A 382 -18.86 31.83 -29.91
C ASN A 382 -19.45 30.49 -29.43
N ILE A 383 -18.74 29.40 -29.71
CA ILE A 383 -19.22 28.04 -29.42
C ILE A 383 -19.25 27.84 -27.91
N VAL A 384 -20.39 27.35 -27.41
CA VAL A 384 -20.60 27.00 -26.01
C VAL A 384 -21.20 25.61 -25.96
N ILE A 385 -20.49 24.67 -25.34
CA ILE A 385 -20.97 23.30 -25.14
C ILE A 385 -21.20 23.10 -23.64
N THR A 386 -22.39 22.64 -23.25
CA THR A 386 -22.72 22.35 -21.84
C THR A 386 -23.16 20.90 -21.67
N GLY A 387 -22.99 20.37 -20.45
CA GLY A 387 -23.42 19.03 -20.10
C GLY A 387 -22.34 17.94 -20.15
N PHE A 388 -21.05 18.29 -20.10
CA PHE A 388 -19.99 17.28 -19.88
C PHE A 388 -20.18 16.48 -18.58
N PRO A 389 -20.60 17.08 -17.45
CA PRO A 389 -20.96 16.35 -16.24
C PRO A 389 -22.06 15.30 -16.42
N ASN A 390 -22.86 15.38 -17.48
CA ASN A 390 -23.92 14.42 -17.77
C ASN A 390 -23.39 13.14 -18.45
N ALA A 391 -22.11 12.82 -18.23
CA ALA A 391 -21.44 11.70 -18.86
C ALA A 391 -21.41 10.44 -17.98
N LYS A 392 -21.25 9.30 -18.63
CA LYS A 392 -20.93 8.00 -17.99
C LYS A 392 -19.64 7.44 -18.57
N VAL A 393 -18.96 6.60 -17.81
CA VAL A 393 -17.80 5.85 -18.29
C VAL A 393 -18.16 4.37 -18.29
N PRO A 394 -18.69 3.80 -19.39
CA PRO A 394 -19.09 2.40 -19.41
C PRO A 394 -17.91 1.50 -19.03
N ALA A 395 -18.07 0.69 -17.99
CA ALA A 395 -16.96 -0.07 -17.40
C ALA A 395 -16.34 -1.07 -18.39
N GLU A 396 -17.13 -1.62 -19.31
CA GLU A 396 -16.70 -2.49 -20.40
C GLU A 396 -15.84 -1.77 -21.45
N ARG A 397 -15.88 -0.43 -21.49
CA ARG A 397 -15.04 0.41 -22.37
C ARG A 397 -13.87 1.06 -21.62
N MET A 398 -13.57 0.55 -20.43
CA MET A 398 -12.37 0.88 -19.67
C MET A 398 -11.46 -0.35 -19.65
N LEU A 399 -10.34 -0.27 -20.36
CA LEU A 399 -9.43 -1.40 -20.53
C LEU A 399 -8.06 -1.05 -19.97
N LEU A 400 -7.54 -1.90 -19.10
CA LEU A 400 -6.17 -1.87 -18.64
C LEU A 400 -5.30 -2.62 -19.66
N THR A 401 -4.52 -1.85 -20.41
CA THR A 401 -3.66 -2.32 -21.50
C THR A 401 -2.21 -1.89 -21.25
N PRO A 402 -1.52 -2.44 -20.22
CA PRO A 402 -0.25 -1.89 -19.74
C PRO A 402 0.79 -1.76 -20.88
N PRO A 403 1.50 -0.61 -20.95
CA PRO A 403 1.59 0.46 -19.94
C PRO A 403 0.47 1.50 -20.02
N THR A 404 -0.52 1.31 -20.88
CA THR A 404 -1.61 2.27 -21.11
C THR A 404 -2.94 1.83 -20.48
N LEU A 405 -3.88 2.76 -20.48
CA LEU A 405 -5.28 2.55 -20.18
C LEU A 405 -6.10 3.13 -21.32
N GLN A 406 -7.13 2.40 -21.75
CA GLN A 406 -8.14 2.92 -22.65
C GLN A 406 -9.40 3.24 -21.85
N MET A 407 -10.01 4.39 -22.11
CA MET A 407 -11.24 4.81 -21.45
C MET A 407 -12.16 5.45 -22.47
N THR A 408 -13.46 5.18 -22.37
CA THR A 408 -14.47 5.89 -23.15
C THR A 408 -15.44 6.61 -22.22
N LEU A 409 -15.55 7.93 -22.40
CA LEU A 409 -16.56 8.75 -21.77
C LEU A 409 -17.73 8.95 -22.75
N VAL A 410 -18.96 8.66 -22.32
CA VAL A 410 -20.17 8.86 -23.13
C VAL A 410 -20.93 10.06 -22.59
N LEU A 411 -20.86 11.19 -23.30
CA LEU A 411 -21.61 12.41 -22.98
C LEU A 411 -23.08 12.24 -23.37
N GLY A 412 -23.98 12.89 -22.65
CA GLY A 412 -25.43 12.80 -22.88
C GLY A 412 -26.09 11.61 -22.18
N ALA A 413 -25.32 10.69 -21.61
CA ALA A 413 -25.81 9.42 -21.07
C ALA A 413 -26.60 9.54 -19.75
N LEU A 414 -26.43 10.63 -19.01
CA LEU A 414 -27.22 10.94 -17.79
C LEU A 414 -28.33 11.94 -18.05
N ASN A 415 -28.08 12.92 -18.92
CA ASN A 415 -29.00 14.00 -19.31
C ASN A 415 -28.44 14.68 -20.57
N THR A 416 -29.22 15.53 -21.23
CA THR A 416 -28.89 16.15 -22.52
C THR A 416 -27.57 16.94 -22.47
N THR A 417 -26.79 16.83 -23.56
CA THR A 417 -25.66 17.70 -23.88
C THR A 417 -26.11 18.64 -24.99
N THR A 418 -25.89 19.95 -24.82
CA THR A 418 -26.27 20.97 -25.80
C THR A 418 -25.06 21.78 -26.23
N ALA A 419 -25.07 22.22 -27.48
CA ALA A 419 -24.12 23.18 -27.98
C ALA A 419 -24.83 24.36 -28.64
N THR A 420 -24.31 25.57 -28.45
CA THR A 420 -24.75 26.76 -29.18
C THR A 420 -23.56 27.40 -29.87
N ALA A 421 -23.78 28.05 -31.00
CA ALA A 421 -22.75 28.82 -31.69
C ALA A 421 -23.39 29.89 -32.58
N ASP A 422 -22.58 30.81 -33.09
CA ASP A 422 -22.95 31.70 -34.16
C ASP A 422 -22.44 31.11 -35.48
N PHE A 423 -23.33 30.92 -36.43
CA PHE A 423 -23.02 30.48 -37.79
C PHE A 423 -22.78 31.69 -38.67
N TYR A 424 -21.71 31.64 -39.46
CA TYR A 424 -21.43 32.60 -40.53
C TYR A 424 -21.10 31.87 -41.83
N ALA A 425 -21.63 32.36 -42.95
CA ALA A 425 -21.26 31.92 -44.29
C ALA A 425 -21.38 33.05 -45.32
N SER A 426 -20.58 32.98 -46.37
CA SER A 426 -20.70 33.85 -47.55
C SER A 426 -21.39 33.10 -48.69
N TYR A 427 -22.16 33.82 -49.52
CA TYR A 427 -22.73 33.30 -50.77
C TYR A 427 -22.81 34.44 -51.81
N PRO A 428 -23.06 34.17 -53.10
CA PRO A 428 -23.08 35.21 -54.13
C PRO A 428 -24.04 36.38 -53.88
N GLY A 429 -25.08 36.18 -53.07
CA GLY A 429 -26.05 37.23 -52.71
C GLY A 429 -25.76 37.97 -51.40
N GLY A 430 -24.66 37.66 -50.69
CA GLY A 430 -24.27 38.35 -49.46
C GLY A 430 -23.71 37.45 -48.36
N GLU A 431 -23.96 37.83 -47.11
CA GLU A 431 -23.55 37.08 -45.92
C GLU A 431 -24.77 36.51 -45.18
N LEU A 432 -24.58 35.37 -44.53
CA LEU A 432 -25.57 34.74 -43.68
C LEU A 432 -25.05 34.66 -42.26
N ARG A 433 -25.89 35.04 -41.29
CA ARG A 433 -25.58 35.01 -39.86
C ARG A 433 -26.77 34.46 -39.09
N PHE A 434 -26.57 33.36 -38.39
CA PHE A 434 -27.64 32.72 -37.61
C PHE A 434 -27.08 32.27 -36.26
N GLY A 435 -27.88 32.36 -35.19
CA GLY A 435 -27.62 31.58 -33.99
C GLY A 435 -27.95 30.12 -34.27
N ILE A 436 -27.11 29.19 -33.81
CA ILE A 436 -27.35 27.76 -33.93
C ILE A 436 -27.46 27.11 -32.56
N THR A 437 -28.37 26.15 -32.44
CA THR A 437 -28.45 25.22 -31.31
C THR A 437 -28.32 23.81 -31.85
N VAL A 438 -27.49 23.01 -31.20
CA VAL A 438 -27.25 21.61 -31.52
C VAL A 438 -27.64 20.77 -30.31
N ALA A 439 -28.59 19.87 -30.52
CA ALA A 439 -28.90 18.81 -29.56
C ALA A 439 -28.14 17.55 -29.97
N ILE A 440 -27.34 17.00 -29.04
CA ILE A 440 -26.56 15.79 -29.26
C ILE A 440 -26.98 14.74 -28.23
N ASN A 441 -27.59 13.66 -28.70
CA ASN A 441 -28.13 12.62 -27.81
C ASN A 441 -27.04 11.69 -27.25
N SER A 442 -25.91 11.54 -27.94
CA SER A 442 -24.78 10.72 -27.48
C SER A 442 -23.49 11.12 -28.17
N VAL A 443 -22.46 11.45 -27.40
CA VAL A 443 -21.08 11.66 -27.88
C VAL A 443 -20.17 10.65 -27.18
N SER A 444 -19.29 10.00 -27.93
CA SER A 444 -18.24 9.14 -27.40
C SER A 444 -16.90 9.87 -27.44
N LEU A 445 -16.22 9.96 -26.30
CA LEU A 445 -14.83 10.40 -26.19
C LEU A 445 -13.98 9.22 -25.78
N SER A 446 -13.23 8.65 -26.72
CA SER A 446 -12.35 7.52 -26.44
C SER A 446 -10.92 8.03 -26.26
N SER A 447 -10.26 7.66 -25.17
CA SER A 447 -8.94 8.15 -24.80
C SER A 447 -7.97 7.01 -24.57
N VAL A 448 -6.72 7.22 -25.00
CA VAL A 448 -5.59 6.38 -24.61
C VAL A 448 -4.74 7.17 -23.63
N ILE A 449 -4.55 6.62 -22.43
CA ILE A 449 -3.93 7.29 -21.28
C ILE A 449 -2.70 6.49 -20.85
N THR A 450 -1.61 7.18 -20.54
CA THR A 450 -0.42 6.60 -19.90
C THR A 450 -0.28 7.19 -18.50
N PRO A 451 -0.61 6.44 -17.45
CA PRO A 451 -0.24 6.83 -16.09
C PRO A 451 1.26 6.59 -15.86
N GLY A 452 1.90 7.49 -15.10
CA GLY A 452 3.27 7.40 -14.66
C GLY A 452 3.45 7.90 -13.22
N GLY A 453 4.64 7.71 -12.65
CA GLY A 453 4.92 7.98 -11.24
C GLY A 453 4.82 6.74 -10.36
N ASP A 454 5.54 6.76 -9.25
CA ASP A 454 5.64 5.62 -8.31
C ASP A 454 4.60 5.69 -7.18
N ASP A 455 4.06 6.88 -6.93
CA ASP A 455 3.07 7.18 -5.89
C ASP A 455 2.22 8.41 -6.26
N ALA A 456 1.24 8.77 -5.42
CA ALA A 456 0.40 9.95 -5.62
C ALA A 456 1.18 11.27 -5.72
N GLY A 457 2.33 11.42 -5.06
CA GLY A 457 3.14 12.64 -5.10
C GLY A 457 3.81 12.84 -6.46
N THR A 458 4.17 11.74 -7.12
CA THR A 458 4.84 11.70 -8.43
C THR A 458 3.92 11.36 -9.60
N LEU A 459 2.64 11.04 -9.34
CA LEU A 459 1.66 10.62 -10.34
C LEU A 459 1.54 11.60 -11.52
N VAL A 460 1.70 11.15 -12.75
CA VAL A 460 1.39 11.93 -13.96
C VAL A 460 0.43 11.14 -14.83
N VAL A 461 -0.67 11.76 -15.24
CA VAL A 461 -1.66 11.16 -16.13
C VAL A 461 -1.57 11.82 -17.50
N THR A 462 -1.01 11.12 -18.48
CA THR A 462 -0.83 11.64 -19.84
C THR A 462 -1.93 11.12 -20.77
N PHE A 463 -2.71 12.00 -21.36
CA PHE A 463 -3.64 11.68 -22.44
C PHE A 463 -2.87 11.69 -23.77
N ASN A 464 -2.64 10.51 -24.34
CA ASN A 464 -1.92 10.37 -25.62
C ASN A 464 -2.81 10.72 -26.82
N SER A 465 -4.12 10.49 -26.69
CA SER A 465 -5.11 10.85 -27.70
C SER A 465 -6.50 10.94 -27.09
N ILE A 466 -7.36 11.75 -27.70
CA ILE A 466 -8.80 11.78 -27.48
C ILE A 466 -9.48 11.72 -28.85
N ASP A 467 -10.25 10.67 -29.07
CA ASP A 467 -11.07 10.52 -30.26
C ASP A 467 -12.52 10.90 -29.94
N PHE A 468 -12.95 12.02 -30.55
CA PHE A 468 -14.32 12.52 -30.47
C PHE A 468 -15.16 11.89 -31.59
N GLN A 469 -16.22 11.17 -31.22
CA GLN A 469 -17.13 10.55 -32.16
C GLN A 469 -18.59 10.80 -31.78
N VAL A 470 -19.43 11.00 -32.79
CA VAL A 470 -20.89 10.93 -32.67
C VAL A 470 -21.32 9.63 -33.36
N PRO A 471 -21.68 8.56 -32.62
CA PRO A 471 -21.87 7.23 -33.19
C PRO A 471 -22.90 7.17 -34.33
N ALA A 472 -23.93 8.01 -34.25
CA ALA A 472 -24.92 8.20 -35.30
C ALA A 472 -25.03 9.71 -35.56
N VAL A 473 -24.24 10.23 -36.50
CA VAL A 473 -24.21 11.68 -36.81
C VAL A 473 -25.59 12.22 -37.19
N ASP A 474 -26.43 11.41 -37.83
CA ASP A 474 -27.80 11.77 -38.21
C ASP A 474 -28.72 12.03 -37.00
N ASN A 475 -28.34 11.58 -35.81
CA ASN A 475 -29.05 11.89 -34.56
C ASN A 475 -28.68 13.27 -34.00
N MET A 476 -27.68 13.96 -34.57
CA MET A 476 -27.38 15.35 -34.26
C MET A 476 -28.42 16.24 -34.93
N LYS A 477 -29.13 17.04 -34.12
CA LYS A 477 -30.14 17.96 -34.65
C LYS A 477 -29.65 19.39 -34.50
N ILE A 478 -29.46 20.06 -35.64
CA ILE A 478 -29.09 21.47 -35.71
C ILE A 478 -30.34 22.30 -36.00
N THR A 479 -30.62 23.28 -35.16
CA THR A 479 -31.70 24.26 -35.33
C THR A 479 -31.15 25.67 -35.41
N LEU A 480 -31.65 26.47 -36.35
CA LEU A 480 -31.31 27.89 -36.47
C LEU A 480 -32.28 28.75 -35.64
N SER A 481 -31.76 29.83 -35.05
CA SER A 481 -32.55 30.81 -34.30
C SER A 481 -33.51 31.61 -35.18
N ASP A 482 -33.18 31.73 -36.46
CA ASP A 482 -33.99 32.40 -37.47
C ASP A 482 -34.34 31.43 -38.60
N GLN A 483 -35.61 31.46 -39.02
CA GLN A 483 -36.19 30.60 -40.04
C GLN A 483 -36.74 31.42 -41.23
N SER A 484 -36.43 32.72 -41.33
CA SER A 484 -36.75 33.51 -42.52
C SER A 484 -35.83 33.21 -43.70
N ASP A 485 -36.26 33.60 -44.90
CA ASP A 485 -35.47 33.58 -46.14
C ASP A 485 -34.74 32.25 -46.42
N LEU A 486 -33.41 32.27 -46.40
CA LEU A 486 -32.56 31.10 -46.66
C LEU A 486 -32.39 30.18 -45.44
N GLY A 487 -32.87 30.59 -44.25
CA GLY A 487 -32.74 29.85 -42.99
C GLY A 487 -33.18 28.38 -43.09
N PRO A 488 -34.39 28.05 -43.58
CA PRO A 488 -34.84 26.66 -43.68
C PRO A 488 -33.97 25.79 -44.60
N VAL A 489 -33.42 26.38 -45.66
CA VAL A 489 -32.53 25.69 -46.60
C VAL A 489 -31.16 25.46 -45.98
N VAL A 490 -30.60 26.47 -45.31
CA VAL A 490 -29.33 26.37 -44.58
C VAL A 490 -29.44 25.32 -43.48
N GLN A 491 -30.53 25.31 -42.71
CA GLN A 491 -30.76 24.29 -41.69
C GLN A 491 -30.79 22.89 -42.29
N ARG A 492 -31.44 22.69 -43.44
CA ARG A 492 -31.46 21.39 -44.12
C ARG A 492 -30.05 20.95 -44.51
N VAL A 493 -29.23 21.84 -45.04
CA VAL A 493 -27.83 21.57 -45.40
C VAL A 493 -26.99 21.23 -44.17
N LEU A 494 -27.12 21.99 -43.08
CA LEU A 494 -26.41 21.73 -41.81
C LEU A 494 -26.75 20.36 -41.21
N ASN A 495 -27.99 19.87 -41.41
CA ASN A 495 -28.42 18.55 -40.96
C ASN A 495 -28.09 17.40 -41.94
N THR A 496 -27.26 17.64 -42.97
CA THR A 496 -26.74 16.55 -43.80
C THR A 496 -25.54 15.88 -43.14
N SER A 497 -25.44 14.56 -43.24
CA SER A 497 -24.35 13.78 -42.62
C SER A 497 -22.96 14.29 -43.02
N ALA A 498 -22.79 14.77 -44.26
CA ALA A 498 -21.52 15.32 -44.75
C ALA A 498 -21.09 16.61 -44.01
N VAL A 499 -22.01 17.54 -43.76
CA VAL A 499 -21.71 18.77 -42.99
C VAL A 499 -21.46 18.43 -41.53
N GLN A 500 -22.31 17.57 -40.97
CA GLN A 500 -22.22 17.12 -39.59
C GLN A 500 -20.88 16.43 -39.31
N GLN A 501 -20.40 15.57 -40.22
CA GLN A 501 -19.07 14.96 -40.12
C GLN A 501 -17.94 15.99 -40.12
N LYS A 502 -18.03 17.07 -40.91
CA LYS A 502 -17.04 18.15 -40.86
C LYS A 502 -17.06 18.92 -39.52
N ILE A 503 -18.25 19.15 -38.95
CA ILE A 503 -18.39 19.75 -37.61
C ILE A 503 -17.72 18.85 -36.56
N VAL A 504 -18.01 17.54 -36.58
CA VAL A 504 -17.42 16.54 -35.67
C VAL A 504 -15.90 16.50 -35.81
N ALA A 505 -15.38 16.49 -37.05
CA ALA A 505 -13.94 16.49 -37.31
C ALA A 505 -13.24 17.78 -36.81
N ALA A 506 -13.91 18.93 -36.96
CA ALA A 506 -13.40 20.21 -36.46
C ALA A 506 -13.39 20.27 -34.93
N ILE A 507 -14.40 19.71 -34.24
CA ILE A 507 -14.39 19.60 -32.77
C ILE A 507 -13.30 18.62 -32.30
N LYS A 508 -13.11 17.49 -32.99
CA LYS A 508 -12.06 16.52 -32.68
C LYS A 508 -10.66 17.15 -32.66
N SER A 509 -10.35 18.04 -33.62
CA SER A 509 -9.04 18.70 -33.65
C SER A 509 -8.79 19.61 -32.43
N GLN A 510 -9.85 20.20 -31.86
CA GLN A 510 -9.74 21.04 -30.66
C GLN A 510 -9.27 20.22 -29.45
N PHE A 511 -9.80 19.01 -29.23
CA PHE A 511 -9.36 18.15 -28.11
C PHE A 511 -7.89 17.76 -28.23
N ASN A 512 -7.43 17.44 -29.45
CA ASN A 512 -6.04 17.08 -29.70
C ASN A 512 -5.07 18.23 -29.40
N ASN A 513 -5.49 19.48 -29.59
CA ASN A 513 -4.68 20.66 -29.28
C ASN A 513 -4.59 20.94 -27.77
N HIS A 514 -5.50 20.38 -26.96
CA HIS A 514 -5.57 20.60 -25.50
C HIS A 514 -5.15 19.38 -24.67
N LEU A 515 -4.57 18.34 -25.27
CA LEU A 515 -4.19 17.11 -24.54
C LEU A 515 -3.28 17.37 -23.35
N THR A 516 -2.33 18.30 -23.48
CA THR A 516 -1.41 18.68 -22.38
C THR A 516 -2.16 19.34 -21.23
N ASP A 517 -3.05 20.30 -21.52
CA ASP A 517 -3.86 20.97 -20.49
C ASP A 517 -4.76 19.97 -19.78
N ILE A 518 -5.37 19.05 -20.54
CA ILE A 518 -6.22 17.99 -20.01
C ILE A 518 -5.43 17.04 -19.11
N SER A 519 -4.25 16.62 -19.56
CA SER A 519 -3.34 15.78 -18.78
C SER A 519 -2.97 16.42 -17.45
N ASN A 520 -2.62 17.71 -17.47
CA ASN A 520 -2.24 18.46 -16.28
C ASN A 520 -3.39 18.60 -15.29
N GLU A 521 -4.60 18.93 -15.76
CA GLU A 521 -5.75 19.11 -14.89
C GLU A 521 -6.25 17.80 -14.29
N VAL A 522 -6.33 16.71 -15.09
CA VAL A 522 -6.67 15.37 -14.57
C VAL A 522 -5.63 14.90 -13.57
N THR A 523 -4.33 15.14 -13.83
CA THR A 523 -3.26 14.84 -12.88
C THR A 523 -3.49 15.59 -11.56
N ARG A 524 -3.72 16.91 -11.62
CA ARG A 524 -3.94 17.76 -10.45
C ARG A 524 -5.14 17.27 -9.63
N LEU A 525 -6.27 16.98 -10.27
CA LEU A 525 -7.48 16.49 -9.61
C LEU A 525 -7.25 15.13 -8.94
N THR A 526 -6.64 14.19 -9.67
CA THR A 526 -6.38 12.83 -9.17
C THR A 526 -5.43 12.87 -7.96
N ARG A 527 -4.36 13.67 -8.03
CA ARG A 527 -3.45 13.86 -6.89
C ARG A 527 -4.17 14.47 -5.69
N ALA A 528 -4.94 15.54 -5.89
CA ALA A 528 -5.67 16.19 -4.81
C ALA A 528 -6.64 15.22 -4.10
N MET A 529 -7.36 14.39 -4.86
CA MET A 529 -8.23 13.37 -4.31
C MET A 529 -7.47 12.31 -3.52
N LEU A 530 -6.39 11.76 -4.08
CA LEU A 530 -5.58 10.76 -3.39
C LEU A 530 -5.03 11.33 -2.07
N THR A 531 -4.48 12.55 -2.08
CA THR A 531 -3.97 13.21 -0.86
C THR A 531 -5.06 13.39 0.19
N GLN A 532 -6.24 13.90 -0.20
CA GLN A 532 -7.38 14.08 0.71
C GLN A 532 -7.82 12.74 1.34
N GLN A 533 -7.85 11.67 0.55
CA GLN A 533 -8.27 10.33 0.99
C GLN A 533 -7.25 9.60 1.87
N LEU A 534 -5.98 10.01 1.82
CA LEU A 534 -4.90 9.46 2.66
C LEU A 534 -4.79 10.17 4.01
N GLY A 535 -5.62 11.18 4.27
CA GLY A 535 -5.60 11.92 5.53
C GLY A 535 -4.36 12.81 5.68
N GLY A 536 -3.75 13.22 4.57
CA GLY A 536 -2.84 14.36 4.58
C GLY A 536 -3.68 15.61 4.86
N ASN A 537 -3.32 16.34 5.91
CA ASN A 537 -3.99 17.59 6.30
C ASN A 537 -3.98 18.62 5.17
#